data_AF-A0A658QUH6-F1
#
_entry.id   AF-A0A658QUH6-F1
#
_cell.length_a   1.000
_cell.length_b   1.000
_cell.length_c   1.000
_cell.angle_alpha   90.00
_cell.angle_beta   90.00
_cell.angle_gamma   90.00
#
_symmetry.space_group_name_H-M   'P 1'
#
loop_
_entity.id
_entity.type
_entity.pdbx_description
1 polymer ?
#
loop_
_entity_poly.entity_id
_entity_poly.type
_entity_poly.pdbx_seq_one_letter_code
_entity_poly.pdbx_strand_id
1 'polypeptide(L)' 'MSTEKYERNGHVVQITIDSDATGQCTWSYTIDADGFTEMRDRPVSSSDEALEAARNHANAKADLLPPAESSK' A
#
# COMPACT_ATOMS: atom_id res chain seq x y z
N MET A 1 -2.99 13.84 2.77
CA MET A 1 -3.27 12.58 2.06
C MET A 1 -2.52 12.55 0.74
N SER A 2 -1.67 11.54 0.55
CA SER A 2 -0.94 11.27 -0.69
C SER A 2 -1.24 9.84 -1.15
N THR A 3 -1.43 9.64 -2.45
CA THR A 3 -1.77 8.32 -3.01
C THR A 3 -0.80 7.97 -4.13
N GLU A 4 -0.26 6.75 -4.08
CA GLU A 4 0.61 6.18 -5.12
C GLU A 4 -0.01 4.91 -5.67
N LYS A 5 0.03 4.70 -6.99
CA LYS A 5 -0.55 3.53 -7.66
C LYS A 5 0.46 2.93 -8.63
N TYR A 6 0.66 1.63 -8.56
CA TYR A 6 1.58 0.88 -9.42
C TYR A 6 1.13 -0.58 -9.57
N GLU A 7 1.70 -1.28 -10.55
CA GLU A 7 1.43 -2.70 -10.77
C GLU A 7 2.56 -3.57 -10.24
N ARG A 8 2.21 -4.68 -9.59
CA ARG A 8 3.15 -5.65 -9.03
C ARG A 8 2.56 -7.05 -9.16
N ASN A 9 3.31 -7.96 -9.79
CA ASN A 9 2.91 -9.35 -9.97
C ASN A 9 1.54 -9.51 -10.68
N GLY A 10 1.21 -8.61 -11.60
CA GLY A 10 -0.10 -8.57 -12.28
C GLY A 10 -1.23 -7.92 -11.48
N HIS A 11 -0.98 -7.53 -10.23
CA HIS A 11 -1.96 -6.89 -9.37
C HIS A 11 -1.77 -5.38 -9.34
N VAL A 12 -2.88 -4.65 -9.21
CA VAL A 12 -2.86 -3.20 -9.06
C VAL A 12 -2.75 -2.85 -7.59
N VAL A 13 -1.61 -2.30 -7.18
CA VAL A 13 -1.36 -1.83 -5.83
C VAL A 13 -1.62 -0.33 -5.74
N GLN A 14 -2.43 0.08 -4.77
CA GLN A 14 -2.65 1.49 -4.44
C GLN A 14 -2.30 1.73 -2.98
N ILE A 15 -1.32 2.58 -2.74
CA ILE A 15 -0.89 3.01 -1.41
C ILE A 15 -1.51 4.38 -1.11
N THR A 16 -1.95 4.57 0.11
CA THR A 16 -2.47 5.83 0.63
C THR A 16 -1.79 6.16 1.94
N ILE A 17 -1.13 7.32 1.98
CA ILE A 17 -0.50 7.89 3.16
C ILE A 17 -1.36 9.02 3.68
N ASP A 18 -1.74 8.94 4.95
CA ASP A 18 -2.44 10.01 5.64
C ASP A 18 -1.56 10.59 6.76
N SER A 19 -1.70 11.88 7.00
CA SER A 19 -0.89 12.60 7.99
C SER A 19 -1.84 13.34 8.90
N ASP A 20 -1.75 13.09 10.21
CA ASP A 20 -2.61 13.75 11.17
C ASP A 20 -2.00 15.07 11.66
N ALA A 21 -2.78 15.87 12.39
CA ALA A 21 -2.38 17.18 12.89
C ALA A 21 -1.20 17.14 13.89
N THR A 22 -0.91 15.99 14.48
CA THR A 22 0.25 15.76 15.35
C THR A 22 1.54 15.45 14.58
N GLY A 23 1.46 15.35 13.26
CA GLY A 23 2.58 15.05 12.38
C GLY A 23 2.87 13.55 12.25
N GLN A 24 2.01 12.67 12.79
CA GLN A 24 2.16 11.25 12.57
C GLN A 24 1.59 10.88 11.20
N CYS A 25 2.34 10.04 10.48
CA CYS A 25 1.91 9.51 9.21
C CYS A 25 1.40 8.07 9.39
N THR A 26 0.20 7.80 8.90
CA THR A 26 -0.37 6.46 8.78
C THR A 26 -0.38 6.04 7.32
N TRP A 27 -0.45 4.73 7.08
CA TRP A 27 -0.48 4.21 5.73
C TRP A 27 -1.47 3.06 5.59
N SER A 28 -2.02 2.96 4.39
CA SER A 28 -2.88 1.88 3.95
C SER A 28 -2.52 1.50 2.51
N TYR A 29 -2.78 0.27 2.15
CA TYR A 29 -2.68 -0.16 0.76
C TYR A 29 -3.83 -1.07 0.38
N THR A 30 -4.21 -1.00 -0.90
CA THR A 30 -5.15 -1.91 -1.53
C THR A 30 -4.49 -2.64 -2.70
N ILE A 31 -4.86 -3.91 -2.88
CA ILE A 31 -4.46 -4.73 -4.02
C ILE A 31 -5.73 -5.10 -4.78
N ASP A 32 -5.73 -4.81 -6.08
CA ASP A 32 -6.84 -4.97 -7.03
C ASP A 32 -8.12 -4.21 -6.69
N ALA A 33 -8.03 -3.20 -5.81
CA ALA A 33 -9.11 -2.34 -5.31
C ALA A 33 -10.28 -3.06 -4.58
N ASP A 34 -10.58 -4.31 -4.94
CA ASP A 34 -11.69 -5.14 -4.44
C ASP A 34 -11.18 -6.39 -3.68
N GLY A 35 -9.91 -6.77 -3.88
CA GLY A 35 -9.37 -8.05 -3.42
C GLY A 35 -8.74 -8.03 -2.02
N PHE A 36 -7.99 -6.98 -1.68
CA PHE A 36 -7.29 -6.92 -0.39
C PHE A 36 -7.05 -5.47 0.05
N THR A 37 -7.47 -5.12 1.26
CA THR A 37 -7.14 -3.82 1.90
C THR A 37 -6.49 -4.09 3.24
N GLU A 38 -5.31 -3.52 3.46
CA GLU A 38 -4.63 -3.57 4.75
C GLU A 38 -4.23 -2.16 5.18
N MET A 39 -4.57 -1.83 6.41
CA MET A 39 -4.30 -0.55 7.03
C MET A 39 -3.41 -0.78 8.23
N ARG A 40 -2.33 0.01 8.34
CA ARG A 40 -1.44 -0.06 9.49
C ARG A 40 -1.35 1.30 10.14
N ASP A 41 -2.02 1.39 11.28
CA ASP A 41 -2.02 2.56 12.17
C ASP A 41 -0.77 2.58 13.06
N ARG A 42 0.40 2.32 12.48
CA ARG A 42 1.66 2.55 13.17
C ARG A 42 2.17 3.92 12.76
N PRO A 43 1.96 4.94 13.61
CA PRO A 43 2.39 6.29 13.30
C PRO A 43 3.91 6.31 13.12
N VAL A 44 4.36 6.75 11.95
CA VAL A 44 5.77 7.05 11.69
C VAL A 44 5.97 8.55 11.59
N SER A 45 7.17 9.01 11.92
CA SER A 45 7.50 10.44 12.03
C SER A 45 7.62 11.15 10.69
N SER A 46 7.61 10.42 9.57
CA SER A 46 7.86 10.98 8.24
C SER A 46 7.02 10.28 7.17
N SER A 47 6.51 11.05 6.21
CA SER A 47 5.70 10.53 5.10
C SER A 47 6.50 9.58 4.20
N ASP A 48 7.82 9.80 4.10
CA ASP A 48 8.73 8.95 3.32
C ASP A 48 8.89 7.56 3.95
N GLU A 49 9.12 7.49 5.26
CA GLU A 49 9.12 6.22 6.00
C GLU A 49 7.77 5.49 5.91
N ALA A 50 6.66 6.24 5.93
CA ALA A 50 5.33 5.66 5.77
C ALA A 50 5.16 5.02 4.40
N LEU A 51 5.64 5.70 3.36
CA LEU A 51 5.61 5.23 1.98
C LEU A 51 6.49 4.00 1.79
N GLU A 52 7.73 4.02 2.27
CA GLU A 52 8.63 2.87 2.19
C GLU A 52 8.07 1.65 2.92
N ALA A 53 7.54 1.84 4.13
CA ALA A 53 6.93 0.76 4.91
C ALA A 53 5.70 0.17 4.20
N ALA A 54 4.81 1.03 3.71
CA ALA A 54 3.62 0.62 2.96
C ALA A 54 4.00 -0.13 1.69
N ARG A 55 5.00 0.37 0.94
CA ARG A 55 5.47 -0.22 -0.30
C ARG A 55 6.09 -1.59 -0.08
N ASN A 56 6.92 -1.73 0.95
CA ASN A 56 7.51 -3.02 1.30
C ASN A 56 6.43 -4.04 1.69
N HIS A 57 5.45 -3.63 2.50
CA HIS A 57 4.31 -4.48 2.88
C HIS A 57 3.45 -4.89 1.69
N ALA A 58 3.04 -3.93 0.88
CA ALA A 58 2.19 -4.17 -0.28
C ALA A 58 2.89 -5.05 -1.31
N ASN A 59 4.18 -4.82 -1.56
CA ASN A 59 4.99 -5.66 -2.44
C ASN A 59 5.08 -7.09 -1.92
N ALA A 60 5.44 -7.28 -0.64
CA ALA A 60 5.53 -8.60 -0.05
C ALA A 60 4.18 -9.34 -0.14
N LYS A 61 3.07 -8.63 0.05
CA LYS A 61 1.74 -9.21 -0.10
C LYS A 61 1.42 -9.57 -1.55
N ALA A 62 1.69 -8.68 -2.50
CA ALA A 62 1.46 -8.92 -3.93
C ALA A 62 2.33 -10.06 -4.49
N ASP A 63 3.58 -10.19 -4.04
CA ASP A 63 4.47 -11.30 -4.40
C ASP A 63 4.01 -12.65 -3.80
N LEU A 64 3.25 -12.65 -2.70
CA LEU A 64 2.65 -13.86 -2.11
C LEU A 64 1.34 -14.26 -2.80
N LEU A 65 0.67 -13.34 -3.51
CA LEU A 65 -0.53 -13.66 -4.26
C LEU A 65 -0.14 -14.42 -5.54
N PRO A 66 -0.95 -15.41 -5.97
CA PRO A 66 -0.78 -15.97 -7.30
C PRO A 66 -0.92 -14.83 -8.31
N PRO A 67 -0.05 -14.76 -9.34
CA PRO A 67 -0.09 -13.66 -10.30
C PRO A 67 -1.51 -13.53 -10.83
N ALA A 68 -2.06 -12.31 -10.79
CA ALA A 68 -3.42 -12.04 -11.26
C ALA A 68 -3.56 -12.70 -12.63
N GLU A 69 -4.46 -13.69 -12.73
CA GLU A 69 -4.69 -14.37 -13.98
C GLU A 69 -5.03 -13.29 -15.00
N SER A 70 -4.10 -13.05 -15.92
CA SER A 70 -4.39 -12.32 -17.14
C SER A 70 -5.35 -13.23 -17.89
N SER A 71 -6.64 -13.14 -17.57
CA SER A 71 -7.69 -13.77 -18.36
C SER A 71 -7.65 -13.09 -19.71
N LYS A 72 -6.84 -13.74 -20.56
CA LYS A 72 -6.69 -13.69 -22.01
C LYS A 72 -7.75 -12.93 -22.80
#